data_AF-A0A7Z9RAX5-F1
#
_entry.id   AF-A0A7Z9RAX5-F1
#
_cell.length_a   1.000
_cell.length_b   1.000
_cell.length_c   1.000
_cell.angle_alpha   90.00
_cell.angle_beta   90.00
_cell.angle_gamma   90.00
#
_symmetry.space_group_name_H-M   'P 1'
#
loop_
_entity.id
_entity.type
_entity.pdbx_description
1 polymer ?
#
loop_
_entity_poly.entity_id
_entity_poly.type
_entity_poly.pdbx_seq_one_letter_code
_entity_poly.pdbx_strand_id
1 'polypeptide(L)'
;MTERLQVSVLGIPEYWLALDAGYLGDHAGIGETSLLWHLEPDLVEIDRIKTDPDYGKDGVIELGSSPELGRKYSDLIITRLACLAKSMPSWNAAKRDAFVHAEKAILSVQLRGWRLQHPWAAWQNIHLEEITGYSRLLVEEQFEKISILSRKLL
;
A
#
# COMPACT_ATOMS: atom_id res chain seq x y z
N MET A 1 4.89 -15.23 -4.91
CA MET A 1 6.28 -15.71 -5.13
C MET A 1 6.73 -16.67 -4.04
N THR A 2 6.42 -16.38 -2.77
CA THR A 2 6.70 -17.24 -1.62
C THR A 2 6.35 -18.71 -1.81
N GLU A 3 5.14 -19.02 -2.29
CA GLU A 3 4.72 -20.41 -2.56
C GLU A 3 5.66 -21.16 -3.51
N ARG A 4 6.08 -20.52 -4.61
CA ARG A 4 6.89 -21.19 -5.63
C ARG A 4 8.34 -21.39 -5.19
N LEU A 5 8.89 -20.41 -4.47
CA LEU A 5 10.30 -20.42 -4.09
C LEU A 5 10.57 -21.03 -2.71
N GLN A 6 9.52 -21.25 -1.91
CA GLN A 6 9.62 -21.75 -0.53
C GLN A 6 10.49 -20.88 0.38
N VAL A 7 10.64 -19.60 0.04
CA VAL A 7 11.28 -18.54 0.83
C VAL A 7 10.31 -17.38 0.98
N SER A 8 10.38 -16.66 2.09
CA SER A 8 9.50 -15.51 2.35
C SER A 8 9.79 -14.38 1.37
N VAL A 9 8.81 -14.01 0.53
CA VAL A 9 8.90 -12.90 -0.42
C VAL A 9 7.73 -11.95 -0.18
N LEU A 10 8.03 -10.67 0.05
CA LEU A 10 7.01 -9.64 0.16
C LEU A 10 6.84 -8.95 -1.21
N GLY A 11 5.65 -9.04 -1.80
CA GLY A 11 5.34 -8.43 -3.09
C GLY A 11 4.09 -7.54 -3.00
N ILE A 12 4.23 -6.38 -2.37
CA ILE A 12 3.13 -5.42 -2.17
C ILE A 12 3.53 -4.02 -2.67
N PRO A 13 2.56 -3.19 -3.09
CA PRO A 13 2.79 -1.76 -3.28
C PRO A 13 3.16 -1.08 -1.96
N GLU A 14 3.93 -0.02 -2.02
CA GLU A 14 4.36 0.76 -0.86
C GLU A 14 3.19 1.38 -0.09
N TYR A 15 2.15 1.87 -0.77
CA TYR A 15 0.97 2.45 -0.11
C TYR A 15 0.23 1.47 0.80
N TRP A 16 0.30 0.15 0.57
CA TRP A 16 -0.27 -0.85 1.48
C TRP A 16 0.37 -0.83 2.88
N LEU A 17 1.59 -0.31 2.98
CA LEU A 17 2.29 -0.10 4.25
C LEU A 17 1.97 1.25 4.89
N ALA A 18 1.03 2.03 4.37
CA ALA A 18 0.66 3.35 4.88
C ALA A 18 -0.84 3.69 4.72
N LEU A 19 -1.69 2.70 4.44
CA LEU A 19 -3.15 2.91 4.27
C LEU A 19 -3.79 3.60 5.49
N ASP A 20 -3.41 3.20 6.70
CA ASP A 20 -3.88 3.78 7.97
C ASP A 20 -3.40 5.23 8.19
N ALA A 21 -2.44 5.71 7.41
CA ALA A 21 -2.04 7.11 7.39
C ALA A 21 -2.76 7.95 6.34
N GLY A 22 -3.63 7.32 5.53
CA GLY A 22 -4.36 7.96 4.43
C GLY A 22 -3.69 7.82 3.07
N TYR A 23 -2.58 7.08 2.94
CA TYR A 23 -1.96 6.83 1.64
C TYR A 23 -2.63 5.64 0.95
N LEU A 24 -3.62 5.90 0.10
CA LEU A 24 -4.46 4.88 -0.52
C LEU A 24 -3.96 4.39 -1.90
N GLY A 25 -2.78 4.86 -2.32
CA GLY A 25 -2.23 4.65 -3.65
C GLY A 25 -2.75 5.70 -4.64
N ASP A 26 -1.82 6.32 -5.34
CA ASP A 26 -2.07 7.29 -6.40
C ASP A 26 -0.94 7.23 -7.44
N HIS A 27 -1.14 7.93 -8.56
CA HIS A 27 -0.10 8.08 -9.58
C HIS A 27 0.10 9.57 -9.85
N ALA A 28 1.31 10.06 -9.59
CA ALA A 28 1.65 11.47 -9.56
C ALA A 28 0.66 12.32 -8.71
N GLY A 29 0.09 11.71 -7.67
CA GLY A 29 -0.89 12.34 -6.79
C GLY A 29 -0.26 12.92 -5.52
N ILE A 30 -1.09 13.13 -4.50
CA ILE A 30 -0.69 13.66 -3.20
C ILE A 30 0.38 12.79 -2.53
N GLY A 31 0.21 11.47 -2.51
CA GLY A 31 1.08 10.52 -1.82
C GLY A 31 2.46 10.44 -2.45
N GLU A 32 2.52 10.10 -3.74
CA GLU A 32 3.79 10.04 -4.49
C GLU A 32 4.52 11.40 -4.51
N THR A 33 3.81 12.51 -4.70
CA THR A 33 4.41 13.85 -4.69
C THR A 33 4.98 14.17 -3.31
N SER A 34 4.24 13.91 -2.24
CA SER A 34 4.71 14.14 -0.87
C SER A 34 5.96 13.30 -0.55
N LEU A 35 5.98 12.02 -0.92
CA LEU A 35 7.14 11.15 -0.75
C LEU A 35 8.36 11.68 -1.48
N LEU A 36 8.22 12.03 -2.77
CA LEU A 36 9.33 12.59 -3.55
C LEU A 36 9.81 13.92 -2.95
N TRP A 37 8.89 14.78 -2.52
CA TRP A 37 9.22 16.08 -1.93
C TRP A 37 10.00 15.94 -0.63
N HIS A 38 9.69 14.94 0.18
CA HIS A 38 10.45 14.65 1.39
C HIS A 38 11.84 14.09 1.10
N LEU A 39 11.95 13.14 0.16
CA LEU A 39 13.18 12.39 -0.10
C LEU A 39 14.17 13.16 -0.96
N GLU A 40 13.68 13.84 -1.98
CA GLU A 40 14.46 14.56 -2.99
C GLU A 40 13.77 15.93 -3.26
N PRO A 41 13.78 16.85 -2.28
CA PRO A 41 13.01 18.10 -2.35
C PRO A 41 13.33 18.96 -3.58
N ASP A 42 14.58 18.92 -4.05
CA ASP A 42 15.03 19.69 -5.21
C ASP A 42 14.40 19.21 -6.53
N LEU A 43 13.78 18.03 -6.55
CA LEU A 43 13.06 17.48 -7.71
C LEU A 43 11.58 17.88 -7.75
N VAL A 44 11.06 18.52 -6.70
CA VAL A 44 9.64 18.89 -6.62
C VAL A 44 9.46 20.40 -6.77
N GLU A 45 9.01 20.80 -7.97
CA GLU A 45 8.61 22.17 -8.27
C GLU A 45 7.08 22.29 -8.25
N ILE A 46 6.47 22.24 -7.05
CA ILE A 46 5.01 22.14 -6.89
C ILE A 46 4.25 23.23 -7.65
N ASP A 47 4.78 24.46 -7.72
CA ASP A 47 4.13 25.58 -8.40
C ASP A 47 3.91 25.34 -9.89
N ARG A 48 4.72 24.48 -10.53
CA ARG A 48 4.57 24.15 -11.96
C ARG A 48 3.30 23.37 -12.25
N ILE A 49 2.77 22.65 -11.26
CA ILE A 49 1.58 21.82 -11.42
C ILE A 49 0.36 22.64 -11.85
N LYS A 50 0.29 23.93 -11.50
CA LYS A 50 -0.79 24.86 -11.87
C LYS A 50 -1.00 24.98 -13.37
N THR A 51 0.06 24.76 -14.15
CA THR A 51 0.04 24.83 -15.61
C THR A 51 -0.14 23.46 -16.27
N ASP A 52 -0.14 22.39 -15.49
CA ASP A 52 -0.31 21.04 -16.00
C ASP A 52 -1.78 20.78 -16.35
N PRO A 53 -2.08 20.34 -17.59
CA PRO A 53 -3.44 20.18 -18.05
C PRO A 53 -4.16 19.00 -17.40
N ASP A 54 -3.48 18.03 -16.79
CA ASP A 54 -4.09 16.83 -16.22
C ASP A 54 -4.09 16.85 -14.69
N TYR A 55 -3.00 17.31 -14.08
CA TYR A 55 -2.78 17.28 -12.62
C TYR A 55 -3.02 18.64 -11.93
N GLY A 56 -3.11 19.74 -12.69
CA GLY A 56 -3.28 21.09 -12.16
C GLY A 56 -4.72 21.59 -11.99
N LYS A 57 -5.72 20.85 -12.49
CA LYS A 57 -7.08 21.38 -12.75
C LYS A 57 -7.82 21.90 -11.52
N ASP A 58 -7.61 21.28 -10.36
CA ASP A 58 -8.39 21.53 -9.14
C ASP A 58 -7.51 21.92 -7.94
N GLY A 59 -6.19 22.03 -8.13
CA GLY A 59 -5.23 22.35 -7.07
C GLY A 59 -5.14 21.31 -5.96
N VAL A 60 -5.78 20.14 -6.09
CA VAL A 60 -5.85 19.13 -5.01
C VAL A 60 -4.47 18.61 -4.64
N ILE A 61 -3.61 18.37 -5.64
CA ILE A 61 -2.25 17.87 -5.41
C ILE A 61 -1.39 18.97 -4.77
N GLU A 62 -1.46 20.21 -5.23
CA GLU A 62 -0.72 21.34 -4.64
C GLU A 62 -1.09 21.56 -3.17
N LEU A 63 -2.40 21.57 -2.86
CA LEU A 63 -2.90 21.84 -1.52
C LEU A 63 -2.78 20.64 -0.58
N GLY A 64 -2.80 19.42 -1.12
CA GLY A 64 -2.76 18.18 -0.35
C GLY A 64 -1.37 17.62 -0.12
N SER A 65 -0.39 17.97 -0.96
CA SER A 65 0.98 17.46 -0.86
C SER A 65 1.84 18.28 0.09
N SER A 66 2.70 17.61 0.85
CA SER A 66 3.69 18.30 1.68
C SER A 66 4.88 17.40 2.02
N PRO A 67 6.07 17.98 2.27
CA PRO A 67 7.20 17.21 2.77
C PRO A 67 6.94 16.57 4.15
N GLU A 68 6.09 17.18 4.99
CA GLU A 68 5.70 16.60 6.29
C GLU A 68 4.87 15.33 6.10
N LEU A 69 3.95 15.32 5.14
CA LEU A 69 3.16 14.16 4.79
C LEU A 69 4.06 13.06 4.21
N GLY A 70 5.00 13.45 3.35
CA GLY A 70 6.03 12.56 2.80
C GLY A 70 6.86 11.89 3.87
N ARG A 71 7.31 12.66 4.88
CA ARG A 71 8.02 12.14 6.04
C ARG A 71 7.19 11.13 6.84
N LYS A 72 5.91 11.43 7.06
CA LYS A 72 5.00 10.52 7.76
C LYS A 72 4.88 9.18 7.01
N TYR A 73 4.73 9.22 5.69
CA TYR A 73 4.62 8.01 4.88
C TYR A 73 5.95 7.24 4.83
N SER A 74 7.08 7.92 4.61
CA SER A 74 8.40 7.28 4.56
C SER A 74 8.73 6.60 5.89
N ASP A 75 8.52 7.28 7.03
CA ASP A 75 8.78 6.72 8.37
C ASP A 75 7.98 5.44 8.61
N LEU A 76 6.69 5.43 8.24
CA LEU A 76 5.82 4.25 8.39
C LEU A 76 6.27 3.09 7.47
N ILE A 77 6.49 3.38 6.19
CA ILE A 77 6.90 2.38 5.20
C ILE A 77 8.24 1.75 5.62
N ILE A 78 9.24 2.57 5.95
CA ILE A 78 10.57 2.12 6.37
C ILE A 78 10.48 1.29 7.65
N THR A 79 9.77 1.77 8.67
CA THR A 79 9.63 1.06 9.95
C THR A 79 9.01 -0.32 9.76
N ARG A 80 7.93 -0.41 8.98
CA ARG A 80 7.20 -1.65 8.74
C ARG A 80 8.01 -2.63 7.89
N LEU A 81 8.66 -2.14 6.83
CA LEU A 81 9.60 -2.96 6.04
C LEU A 81 10.75 -3.47 6.88
N ALA A 82 11.34 -2.64 7.75
CA ALA A 82 12.43 -3.06 8.62
C ALA A 82 11.98 -4.14 9.63
N CYS A 83 10.76 -4.04 10.18
CA CYS A 83 10.19 -5.10 11.01
C CYS A 83 10.03 -6.41 10.23
N LEU A 84 9.46 -6.35 9.02
CA LEU A 84 9.25 -7.53 8.18
C LEU A 84 10.57 -8.15 7.70
N ALA A 85 11.55 -7.35 7.30
CA ALA A 85 12.87 -7.81 6.90
C ALA A 85 13.58 -8.58 8.02
N LYS A 86 13.34 -8.21 9.29
CA LYS A 86 13.85 -8.94 10.45
C LYS A 86 13.07 -10.23 10.74
N SER A 87 11.74 -10.20 10.63
CA SER A 87 10.90 -11.34 11.02
C SER A 87 10.78 -12.41 9.93
N MET A 88 10.57 -12.01 8.67
CA MET A 88 10.28 -12.90 7.54
C MET A 88 11.31 -14.02 7.30
N PRO A 89 12.63 -13.79 7.43
CA PRO A 89 13.62 -14.86 7.28
C PRO A 89 13.51 -15.96 8.34
N SER A 90 12.96 -15.64 9.52
CA SER A 90 12.80 -16.58 10.63
C SER A 90 11.51 -17.40 10.58
N TRP A 91 10.60 -17.10 9.65
CA TRP A 91 9.33 -17.79 9.54
C TRP A 91 9.51 -19.25 9.16
N ASN A 92 8.92 -20.14 9.96
CA ASN A 92 8.85 -21.57 9.67
C ASN A 92 7.85 -21.87 8.52
N ALA A 93 7.80 -23.13 8.09
CA ALA A 93 6.93 -23.56 7.00
C ALA A 93 5.45 -23.19 7.23
N ALA A 94 4.89 -23.53 8.40
CA ALA A 94 3.50 -23.25 8.73
C ALA A 94 3.17 -21.75 8.66
N LYS A 95 4.10 -20.89 9.10
CA LYS A 95 3.92 -19.44 9.05
C LYS A 95 4.00 -18.89 7.63
N ARG A 96 4.91 -19.41 6.80
CA ARG A 96 4.98 -19.07 5.37
C ARG A 96 3.72 -19.52 4.64
N ASP A 97 3.16 -20.68 4.96
CA ASP A 97 1.91 -21.17 4.37
C ASP A 97 0.72 -20.28 4.74
N ALA A 98 0.64 -19.84 6.00
CA ALA A 98 -0.38 -18.89 6.45
C ALA A 98 -0.26 -17.53 5.72
N PHE A 99 0.96 -17.01 5.56
CA PHE A 99 1.22 -15.80 4.78
C PHE A 99 0.79 -15.96 3.31
N VAL A 100 1.18 -17.07 2.66
CA VAL A 100 0.77 -17.40 1.28
C VAL A 100 -0.75 -17.46 1.15
N HIS A 101 -1.44 -18.04 2.14
CA HIS A 101 -2.91 -18.10 2.13
C HIS A 101 -3.53 -16.70 2.18
N ALA A 102 -3.02 -15.81 3.03
CA ALA A 102 -3.47 -14.43 3.13
C ALA A 102 -3.20 -13.62 1.84
N GLU A 103 -2.01 -13.73 1.25
CA GLU A 103 -1.70 -13.07 -0.03
C GLU A 103 -2.64 -13.54 -1.15
N LYS A 104 -2.89 -14.86 -1.22
CA LYS A 104 -3.83 -15.44 -2.19
C LYS A 104 -5.25 -14.98 -1.97
N ALA A 105 -5.68 -14.75 -0.72
CA ALA A 105 -7.02 -14.28 -0.41
C ALA A 105 -7.25 -12.87 -0.98
N ILE A 106 -6.27 -11.97 -0.86
CA ILE A 106 -6.31 -10.63 -1.47
C ILE A 106 -6.30 -10.73 -2.99
N LEU A 107 -5.34 -11.45 -3.56
CA LEU A 107 -5.21 -11.60 -5.02
C LEU A 107 -6.47 -12.20 -5.64
N SER A 108 -7.07 -13.19 -4.98
CA SER A 108 -8.28 -13.85 -5.48
C SER A 108 -9.48 -12.89 -5.54
N VAL A 109 -9.56 -11.94 -4.59
CA VAL A 109 -10.60 -10.91 -4.60
C VAL A 109 -10.34 -9.88 -5.69
N GLN A 110 -9.10 -9.43 -5.86
CA GLN A 110 -8.70 -8.53 -6.95
C GLN A 110 -9.02 -9.12 -8.33
N LEU A 111 -8.61 -10.37 -8.58
CA LEU A 111 -8.86 -11.06 -9.84
C LEU A 111 -10.36 -11.27 -10.09
N ARG A 112 -11.14 -11.54 -9.04
CA ARG A 112 -12.59 -11.67 -9.14
C ARG A 112 -13.24 -10.33 -9.49
N GLY A 113 -12.85 -9.25 -8.83
CA GLY A 113 -13.35 -7.91 -9.09
C GLY A 113 -13.05 -7.47 -10.52
N TRP A 114 -11.83 -7.71 -10.98
CA TRP A 114 -11.45 -7.44 -12.37
C TRP A 114 -12.31 -8.23 -13.37
N ARG A 115 -12.49 -9.54 -13.15
CA ARG A 115 -13.22 -10.40 -14.08
C ARG A 115 -14.73 -10.17 -14.11
N LEU A 116 -15.33 -9.86 -12.96
CA LEU A 116 -16.79 -9.78 -12.82
C LEU A 116 -17.33 -8.34 -12.90
N GLN A 117 -16.49 -7.33 -12.67
CA GLN A 117 -16.88 -5.93 -12.65
C GLN A 117 -15.96 -5.10 -13.56
N HIS A 118 -14.90 -4.50 -13.04
CA HIS A 118 -13.92 -3.71 -13.79
C HIS A 118 -12.55 -3.74 -13.10
N PRO A 119 -11.44 -3.34 -13.76
CA PRO A 119 -10.08 -3.48 -13.24
C PRO A 119 -9.83 -2.86 -11.85
N TRP A 120 -10.64 -1.88 -11.48
CA TRP A 120 -10.51 -1.10 -10.24
C TRP A 120 -11.51 -1.50 -9.14
N ALA A 121 -12.33 -2.53 -9.36
CA ALA A 121 -13.44 -2.86 -8.46
C ALA A 121 -12.98 -3.14 -7.02
N ALA A 122 -11.90 -3.94 -6.86
CA ALA A 122 -11.34 -4.22 -5.54
C ALA A 122 -10.69 -3.00 -4.85
N TRP A 123 -10.37 -1.96 -5.62
CA TRP A 123 -9.71 -0.75 -5.16
C TRP A 123 -10.66 0.34 -4.72
N GLN A 124 -11.94 0.26 -5.12
CA GLN A 124 -12.96 1.19 -4.64
C GLN A 124 -13.12 1.13 -3.12
N ASN A 125 -12.87 -0.03 -2.51
CA ASN A 125 -13.04 -0.25 -1.07
C ASN A 125 -11.74 -0.11 -0.26
N ILE A 126 -10.63 0.31 -0.88
CA ILE A 126 -9.33 0.38 -0.18
C ILE A 126 -9.31 1.39 0.99
N HIS A 127 -10.21 2.37 0.94
CA HIS A 127 -10.38 3.41 1.95
C HIS A 127 -11.15 2.96 3.20
N LEU A 128 -11.78 1.78 3.17
CA LEU A 128 -12.58 1.29 4.30
C LEU A 128 -11.69 1.05 5.53
N GLU A 129 -12.19 1.41 6.71
CA GLU A 129 -11.45 1.31 7.98
C GLU A 129 -10.94 -0.11 8.24
N GLU A 130 -11.70 -1.13 7.86
CA GLU A 130 -11.27 -2.51 8.01
C GLU A 130 -10.06 -2.86 7.13
N ILE A 131 -9.91 -2.21 5.97
CA ILE A 131 -8.82 -2.45 5.02
C ILE A 131 -7.55 -1.70 5.43
N THR A 132 -7.69 -0.48 5.95
CA THR A 132 -6.53 0.36 6.29
C THR A 132 -5.66 -0.25 7.40
N GLY A 133 -6.23 -1.16 8.21
CA GLY A 133 -5.51 -1.94 9.21
C GLY A 133 -4.55 -3.02 8.66
N TYR A 134 -4.47 -3.24 7.34
CA TYR A 134 -3.65 -4.30 6.73
C TYR A 134 -2.19 -4.30 7.20
N SER A 135 -1.53 -3.14 7.18
CA SER A 135 -0.10 -3.00 7.47
C SER A 135 0.25 -3.48 8.88
N ARG A 136 -0.61 -3.15 9.85
CA ARG A 136 -0.52 -3.61 11.24
C ARG A 136 -0.68 -5.12 11.33
N LEU A 137 -1.70 -5.68 10.67
CA LEU A 137 -1.94 -7.13 10.68
C LEU A 137 -0.77 -7.90 10.06
N LEU A 138 -0.15 -7.36 9.02
CA LEU A 138 1.01 -7.95 8.34
C LEU A 138 2.22 -7.98 9.28
N VAL A 139 2.55 -6.86 9.92
CA VAL A 139 3.68 -6.76 10.87
C VAL A 139 3.45 -7.60 12.14
N GLU A 140 2.21 -7.68 12.62
CA GLU A 140 1.81 -8.52 13.76
C GLU A 140 1.64 -10.01 13.37
N GLU A 141 1.89 -10.37 12.12
CA GLU A 141 1.79 -11.75 11.59
C GLU A 141 0.39 -12.38 11.74
N GLN A 142 -0.66 -11.55 11.73
CA GLN A 142 -2.06 -11.95 11.88
C GLN A 142 -2.70 -12.29 10.53
N PHE A 143 -2.12 -13.26 9.81
CA PHE A 143 -2.48 -13.60 8.43
C PHE A 143 -3.95 -14.06 8.27
N GLU A 144 -4.51 -14.76 9.25
CA GLU A 144 -5.93 -15.13 9.22
C GLU A 144 -6.86 -13.91 9.18
N LYS A 145 -6.51 -12.83 9.89
CA LYS A 145 -7.29 -11.59 9.87
C LYS A 145 -7.17 -10.87 8.52
N ILE A 146 -6.02 -10.98 7.84
CA ILE A 146 -5.85 -10.48 6.47
C ILE A 146 -6.78 -11.22 5.51
N SER A 147 -6.92 -12.53 5.64
CA SER A 147 -7.87 -13.33 4.83
C SER A 147 -9.34 -12.96 5.07
N ILE A 148 -9.69 -12.49 6.26
CA ILE A 148 -11.03 -11.97 6.58
C ILE A 148 -11.20 -10.58 5.97
N LEU A 149 -10.21 -9.70 6.17
CA LEU A 149 -10.15 -8.34 5.63
C LEU A 149 -10.31 -8.34 4.11
N SER A 150 -9.67 -9.28 3.40
CA SER A 150 -9.71 -9.31 1.93
C SER A 150 -11.12 -9.41 1.37
N ARG A 151 -12.07 -10.00 2.11
CA ARG A 151 -13.48 -10.13 1.72
C ARG A 151 -14.23 -8.80 1.72
N LYS A 152 -13.63 -7.73 2.25
CA LYS A 152 -14.19 -6.37 2.24
C LYS A 152 -13.71 -5.55 1.04
N LEU A 153 -12.72 -6.03 0.29
CA LEU A 153 -12.23 -5.35 -0.91
C LEU A 153 -13.25 -5.39 -2.06
N LEU A 154 -14.13 -6.39 -2.10
CA LEU A 154 -15.17 -6.57 -3.13
C LEU A 154 -16.43 -7.15 -2.51
#